data_AF-A0A968VWB7-F1
#
_entry.id   AF-A0A968VWB7-F1
#
_cell.length_a   1.000
_cell.length_b   1.000
_cell.length_c   1.000
_cell.angle_alpha   90.00
_cell.angle_beta   90.00
_cell.angle_gamma   90.00
#
_symmetry.space_group_name_H-M   'P 1'
#
loop_
_entity.id
_entity.type
_entity.pdbx_description
1 polymer ?
#
loop_
_entity_poly.entity_id
_entity_poly.type
_entity_poly.pdbx_seq_one_letter_code
_entity_poly.pdbx_strand_id
1 'polypeptide(L)'
;MLIDQTKCNSGYSYESKWKARSFVKDAIENGVTLINRAKVSKVLVENNQAVGVEYKLSNKKTLKAFGTKIILAAGAASSPIILRDSGIKKHRRSWLFYRP
;
A
#
# COMPACT_ATOMS: atom_id res chain seq x y z
N MET A 1 -17.69 -13.77 0.48
CA MET A 1 -17.54 -12.62 1.42
C MET A 1 -16.91 -13.17 2.68
N LEU A 2 -15.85 -12.57 3.21
CA LEU A 2 -15.22 -13.03 4.45
C LEU A 2 -15.99 -12.48 5.66
N ILE A 3 -16.30 -13.36 6.60
CA ILE A 3 -17.07 -13.05 7.82
C ILE A 3 -16.15 -13.31 9.01
N ASP A 4 -16.10 -12.35 9.92
CA ASP A 4 -15.47 -12.48 11.23
C ASP A 4 -16.38 -13.35 12.12
N GLN A 5 -15.96 -14.61 12.32
CA GLN A 5 -16.75 -15.58 13.09
C GLN A 5 -16.97 -15.14 14.54
N THR A 6 -16.04 -14.36 15.12
CA THR A 6 -16.17 -13.86 16.50
C THR A 6 -17.33 -12.88 16.66
N LYS A 7 -17.71 -12.20 15.57
CA LYS A 7 -18.78 -11.19 15.54
C LYS A 7 -20.08 -11.70 14.92
N CYS A 8 -20.16 -12.99 14.59
CA CYS A 8 -21.29 -13.60 13.89
C CYS A 8 -22.05 -14.63 14.75
N ASN A 9 -21.95 -14.53 16.08
CA ASN A 9 -22.48 -15.55 17.00
C ASN A 9 -24.02 -15.61 17.04
N SER A 10 -24.71 -14.49 16.76
CA SER A 10 -26.18 -14.36 16.83
C SER A 10 -26.83 -14.07 15.47
N GLY A 11 -26.11 -14.33 14.37
CA GLY A 11 -26.54 -14.02 13.00
C GLY A 11 -25.68 -12.94 12.33
N TYR A 12 -25.86 -12.78 11.01
CA TYR A 12 -25.10 -11.82 10.22
C TYR A 12 -25.45 -10.38 10.61
N SER A 13 -24.42 -9.59 10.93
CA SER A 13 -24.51 -8.14 11.02
C SER A 13 -23.51 -7.48 10.06
N TYR A 14 -23.70 -6.20 9.75
CA TYR A 14 -22.73 -5.44 8.96
C TYR A 14 -21.34 -5.37 9.61
N GLU A 15 -21.28 -5.53 10.93
CA GLU A 15 -20.05 -5.57 11.72
C GLU A 15 -19.38 -6.94 11.72
N SER A 16 -20.13 -8.00 11.42
CA SER A 16 -19.59 -9.35 11.21
C SER A 16 -18.83 -9.45 9.88
N LYS A 17 -18.94 -8.47 8.99
CA LYS A 17 -18.17 -8.44 7.73
C LYS A 17 -16.70 -8.10 8.01
N TRP A 18 -15.80 -8.97 7.58
CA TRP A 18 -14.37 -8.73 7.74
C TRP A 18 -13.94 -7.50 6.92
N LYS A 19 -13.22 -6.58 7.56
CA LYS A 19 -12.71 -5.33 6.99
C LYS A 19 -11.25 -5.17 7.39
N ALA A 20 -10.34 -5.02 6.43
CA ALA A 20 -8.92 -4.71 6.71
C ALA A 20 -8.71 -3.37 7.45
N ARG A 21 -9.77 -2.56 7.60
CA ARG A 21 -9.76 -1.26 8.25
C ARG A 21 -9.37 -1.33 9.74
N SER A 22 -9.64 -2.43 10.43
CA SER A 22 -9.23 -2.60 11.84
C SER A 22 -7.71 -2.53 11.98
N PHE A 23 -6.97 -3.29 11.17
CA PHE A 23 -5.49 -3.28 11.19
C PHE A 23 -4.91 -1.90 10.89
N VAL A 24 -5.54 -1.13 10.01
CA VAL A 24 -5.12 0.25 9.73
C VAL A 24 -5.38 1.16 10.94
N LYS A 25 -6.49 0.98 11.64
CA LYS A 25 -6.80 1.72 12.87
C LYS A 25 -5.77 1.42 13.96
N ASP A 26 -5.46 0.16 14.18
CA ASP A 26 -4.47 -0.27 15.18
C ASP A 26 -3.09 0.31 14.84
N ALA A 27 -2.69 0.32 13.56
CA ALA A 27 -1.43 0.92 13.15
C ALA A 27 -1.36 2.43 13.44
N ILE A 28 -2.45 3.16 13.23
CA ILE A 28 -2.54 4.60 13.55
C ILE A 28 -2.40 4.82 15.05
N GLU A 29 -3.06 3.99 15.88
CA GLU A 29 -2.96 4.05 17.34
C GLU A 29 -1.52 3.77 17.83
N ASN A 30 -0.76 2.97 17.09
CA ASN A 30 0.67 2.72 17.32
C ASN A 30 1.60 3.81 16.73
N GLY A 31 1.07 4.94 16.26
CA GLY A 31 1.85 6.10 15.81
C GLY A 31 2.14 6.16 14.31
N VAL A 32 1.50 5.32 13.48
CA VAL A 32 1.64 5.41 12.02
C VAL A 32 0.87 6.61 11.48
N THR A 33 1.52 7.39 10.61
CA THR A 33 0.88 8.48 9.88
C THR A 33 0.16 7.96 8.63
N LEU A 34 -1.18 8.13 8.59
CA LEU A 34 -1.99 7.81 7.41
C LEU A 34 -2.26 9.07 6.57
N ILE A 35 -1.76 9.08 5.33
CA ILE A 35 -2.08 10.11 4.34
C ILE A 35 -3.14 9.56 3.39
N ASN A 36 -4.37 10.06 3.51
CA ASN A 36 -5.46 9.68 2.60
C ASN A 36 -5.47 10.54 1.33
N ARG A 37 -6.26 10.12 0.34
CA ARG A 37 -6.41 10.83 -0.96
C ARG A 37 -5.06 11.16 -1.63
N ALA A 38 -4.07 10.31 -1.40
CA ALA A 38 -2.72 10.38 -1.96
C ALA A 38 -2.55 9.24 -2.98
N LYS A 39 -2.62 9.57 -4.27
CA LYS A 39 -2.43 8.58 -5.34
C LYS A 39 -0.94 8.50 -5.69
N VAL A 40 -0.29 7.39 -5.38
CA VAL A 40 1.09 7.13 -5.78
C VAL A 40 1.18 7.01 -7.30
N SER A 41 2.11 7.74 -7.92
CA SER A 41 2.41 7.69 -9.37
C SER A 41 3.57 6.74 -9.66
N LYS A 42 4.68 6.87 -8.91
CA LYS A 42 5.90 6.10 -9.11
C LYS A 42 6.72 5.96 -7.83
N VAL A 43 7.56 4.93 -7.79
CA VAL A 43 8.64 4.75 -6.83
C VAL A 43 9.86 5.55 -7.32
N LEU A 44 10.53 6.22 -6.39
CA LEU A 44 11.79 6.90 -6.61
C LEU A 44 12.92 5.90 -6.37
N VAL A 45 13.76 5.70 -7.39
CA VAL A 45 14.88 4.74 -7.35
C VAL A 45 16.18 5.49 -7.62
N GLU A 46 17.15 5.33 -6.73
CA GLU A 46 18.50 5.88 -6.85
C GLU A 46 19.51 4.75 -6.62
N ASN A 47 20.54 4.65 -7.46
CA ASN A 47 21.57 3.60 -7.37
C ASN A 47 21.00 2.17 -7.24
N ASN A 48 19.94 1.87 -8.01
CA ASN A 48 19.23 0.59 -7.98
C ASN A 48 18.52 0.28 -6.64
N GLN A 49 18.30 1.28 -5.79
CA GLN A 49 17.61 1.17 -4.51
C GLN A 49 16.37 2.08 -4.47
N ALA A 50 15.25 1.57 -3.96
CA ALA A 50 14.06 2.40 -3.74
C ALA A 50 14.30 3.32 -2.54
N VAL A 51 14.22 4.64 -2.76
CA VAL A 51 14.47 5.68 -1.75
C VAL A 51 13.20 6.42 -1.33
N GLY A 52 12.12 6.26 -2.08
CA GLY A 52 10.86 6.92 -1.78
C GLY A 52 9.77 6.67 -2.81
N VAL A 53 8.69 7.44 -2.71
CA VAL A 53 7.56 7.43 -3.63
C VAL A 53 7.12 8.84 -3.97
N GLU A 54 6.66 9.04 -5.20
CA GLU A 54 5.97 10.23 -5.63
C GLU A 54 4.45 9.98 -5.58
N TYR A 55 3.71 10.92 -5.02
CA TYR A 55 2.26 10.83 -4.91
C TYR A 55 1.57 12.16 -5.19
N LYS A 56 0.35 12.08 -5.69
CA LYS A 56 -0.51 13.21 -6.01
C LYS A 56 -1.66 13.30 -5.02
N LEU A 57 -1.81 14.46 -4.39
CA LEU A 57 -2.93 14.76 -3.51
C LEU A 57 -4.17 15.19 -4.31
N SER A 58 -5.33 15.15 -3.65
CA SER A 58 -6.62 15.58 -4.25
C SER A 58 -6.60 17.01 -4.80
N ASN A 59 -5.76 17.89 -4.26
CA ASN A 59 -5.56 19.27 -4.72
C ASN A 59 -4.60 19.37 -5.93
N LYS A 60 -4.32 18.25 -6.60
CA LYS A 60 -3.40 18.11 -7.74
C LYS A 60 -1.93 18.42 -7.44
N LYS A 61 -1.55 18.68 -6.18
CA LYS A 61 -0.13 18.84 -5.80
C LYS A 61 0.57 17.48 -5.83
N THR A 62 1.73 17.46 -6.46
CA THR A 62 2.64 16.30 -6.46
C THR A 62 3.67 16.49 -5.34
N LEU A 63 3.80 15.49 -4.48
CA LEU A 63 4.72 15.46 -3.36
C LEU A 63 5.55 14.17 -3.40
N LYS A 64 6.63 14.16 -2.61
CA LYS A 64 7.51 13.00 -2.47
C LYS A 64 7.59 12.61 -0.99
N ALA A 65 7.52 11.32 -0.73
CA ALA A 65 7.79 10.74 0.59
C ALA A 65 9.03 9.85 0.48
N PHE A 66 9.95 9.97 1.43
CA PHE A 66 11.20 9.21 1.46
C PHE A 66 11.17 8.20 2.60
N GLY A 67 11.87 7.09 2.42
CA GLY A 67 11.95 6.03 3.41
C GLY A 67 13.05 5.04 3.09
N THR A 68 13.49 4.29 4.10
CA THR A 68 14.52 3.26 3.94
C THR A 68 13.96 1.97 3.32
N LYS A 69 12.66 1.70 3.52
CA LYS A 69 11.96 0.55 2.96
C LYS A 69 10.65 0.99 2.34
N ILE A 70 10.44 0.63 1.09
CA ILE A 70 9.26 0.99 0.31
C ILE A 70 8.50 -0.32 0.01
N ILE A 71 7.27 -0.39 0.51
CA ILE A 71 6.39 -1.57 0.31
C ILE A 71 5.21 -1.13 -0.56
N LEU A 72 5.04 -1.77 -1.72
CA LEU A 72 3.90 -1.54 -2.62
C LEU A 72 2.79 -2.54 -2.32
N ALA A 73 1.70 -2.05 -1.72
CA ALA A 73 0.49 -2.83 -1.44
C ALA A 73 -0.75 -2.23 -2.15
N ALA A 74 -0.59 -1.78 -3.39
CA ALA A 74 -1.66 -1.09 -4.15
C ALA A 74 -2.66 -2.05 -4.83
N GLY A 75 -2.58 -3.35 -4.54
CA GLY A 75 -3.41 -4.39 -5.16
C GLY A 75 -2.86 -4.90 -6.50
N ALA A 76 -3.48 -5.96 -7.02
CA ALA A 76 -2.98 -6.71 -8.18
C ALA A 76 -2.93 -5.90 -9.49
N ALA A 77 -3.81 -4.91 -9.66
CA ALA A 77 -3.85 -4.08 -10.85
C ALA A 77 -2.92 -2.86 -10.75
N SER A 78 -2.96 -2.12 -9.64
CA SER A 78 -2.22 -0.86 -9.53
C SER A 78 -0.74 -1.03 -9.21
N SER A 79 -0.36 -2.06 -8.43
CA SER A 79 1.05 -2.32 -8.11
C SER A 79 1.94 -2.53 -9.35
N PRO A 80 1.58 -3.36 -10.35
CA PRO A 80 2.39 -3.52 -11.55
C PRO A 80 2.43 -2.26 -12.44
N ILE A 81 1.38 -1.42 -12.40
CA ILE A 81 1.36 -0.13 -13.10
C ILE A 81 2.39 0.81 -12.48
N ILE A 82 2.36 0.98 -11.15
CA ILE A 82 3.33 1.83 -10.43
C ILE A 82 4.76 1.36 -10.69
N LEU A 83 5.02 0.04 -10.64
CA LEU A 83 6.36 -0.51 -10.93
C LEU A 83 6.81 -0.20 -12.36
N ARG A 84 5.91 -0.35 -13.34
CA ARG A 84 6.19 -0.03 -14.75
C ARG A 84 6.53 1.45 -14.92
N ASP A 85 5.74 2.33 -14.32
CA ASP A 85 5.92 3.80 -14.38
C ASP A 85 7.19 4.25 -13.62
N SER A 86 7.69 3.42 -12.70
CA SER A 86 8.96 3.61 -12.00
C SER A 86 10.18 3.18 -12.82
N GLY A 87 10.00 2.70 -14.05
CA GLY A 87 11.08 2.17 -14.88
C GLY A 87 11.60 0.79 -14.43
N ILE A 88 10.95 0.16 -13.44
CA ILE A 88 11.33 -1.15 -12.91
C ILE A 88 10.74 -2.21 -13.86
N LYS A 89 11.54 -2.63 -14.84
CA LYS A 89 11.14 -3.64 -15.83
C LYS A 89 11.11 -5.05 -15.21
N LYS A 90 10.17 -5.86 -15.70
CA LYS A 90 9.98 -7.27 -15.34
C LYS A 90 11.23 -8.10 -15.61
N HIS A 91 12.02 -8.35 -14.57
CA HIS A 91 12.91 -9.51 -14.54
C HIS A 91 12.12 -10.73 -14.07
N ARG A 92 12.30 -11.83 -14.79
CA ARG A 92 11.32 -12.90 -15.00
C ARG A 92 10.90 -13.72 -13.76
N ARG A 93 11.23 -13.38 -12.50
CA ARG A 93 10.85 -14.19 -11.32
C ARG A 93 11.07 -13.65 -9.89
N SER A 94 11.49 -12.41 -9.65
CA SER A 94 11.93 -12.00 -8.30
C SER A 94 11.38 -10.64 -7.87
N TRP A 95 10.08 -10.55 -7.59
CA TRP A 95 9.47 -9.35 -7.02
C TRP A 95 8.88 -9.56 -5.61
N LEU A 96 8.84 -10.79 -5.11
CA LEU A 96 8.24 -11.04 -3.80
C LEU A 96 9.15 -10.64 -2.64
N PHE A 97 10.48 -10.71 -2.78
CA PHE A 97 11.43 -10.23 -1.78
C PHE A 97 12.75 -9.92 -2.49
N TYR A 98 13.08 -8.65 -2.71
CA TYR A 98 14.45 -8.27 -3.06
C TYR A 98 15.14 -7.81 -1.78
N ARG A 99 15.99 -8.69 -1.23
CA ARG A 99 17.12 -8.31 -0.38
C ARG A 99 18.38 -8.93 -0.98
N PRO A 100 19.52 -8.23 -0.90
CA PRO A 100 20.80 -8.69 -1.42
C PRO A 100 21.22 -10.04 -0.83
#